data_AF-A0A2S8BN09-F1
#
_entry.id   AF-A0A2S8BN09-F1
#
_cell.length_a   1.000
_cell.length_b   1.000
_cell.length_c   1.000
_cell.angle_alpha   90.00
_cell.angle_beta   90.00
_cell.angle_gamma   90.00
#
_symmetry.space_group_name_H-M   'P 1'
#
loop_
_entity.id
_entity.type
_entity.pdbx_description
1 polymer ?
#
loop_
_entity_poly.entity_id
_entity_poly.type
_entity_poly.pdbx_seq_one_letter_code
_entity_poly.pdbx_strand_id
1 'polypeptide(L)' 'MANVRGVGKAQLPLNDAMPRIEVDPDTFTVRIDGEVWPEQPATELPMAQRYFLF' A
#
# COMPACT_ATOMS: atom_id res chain seq x y z
N MET A 1 -5.47 28.99 1.06
CA MET A 1 -5.53 27.59 1.51
C MET A 1 -6.79 26.94 0.95
N ALA A 2 -6.71 25.73 0.41
CA ALA A 2 -7.86 25.02 -0.13
C ALA A 2 -8.60 24.22 0.97
N ASN A 3 -9.87 23.85 0.71
CA ASN A 3 -10.70 23.11 1.67
C ASN A 3 -10.23 21.65 1.81
N VAL A 4 -9.49 21.35 2.87
CA VAL A 4 -8.97 20.01 3.17
C VAL A 4 -10.01 19.05 3.78
N ARG A 5 -11.17 19.54 4.23
CA ARG A 5 -12.23 18.67 4.77
C ARG A 5 -13.05 18.01 3.66
N GLY A 6 -12.97 18.54 2.43
CA GLY A 6 -13.68 18.00 1.26
C GLY A 6 -12.84 17.06 0.40
N VAL A 7 -11.58 16.79 0.75
CA VAL A 7 -10.72 15.86 0.01
C VAL A 7 -10.77 14.46 0.61
N GLY A 8 -10.76 13.44 -0.25
CA GLY A 8 -10.80 12.03 0.13
C GLY A 8 -9.98 11.17 -0.84
N LYS A 9 -10.17 9.85 -0.76
CA LYS A 9 -9.40 8.86 -1.54
C LYS A 9 -9.54 9.08 -3.05
N ALA A 10 -10.73 9.46 -3.52
CA ALA A 10 -11.04 9.74 -4.92
C ALA A 10 -10.22 10.91 -5.53
N GLN A 11 -9.61 11.74 -4.70
CA GLN A 11 -8.82 12.90 -5.12
C GLN A 11 -7.32 12.61 -5.15
N LEU A 12 -6.89 11.35 -4.93
CA LEU A 12 -5.49 10.93 -5.04
C LEU A 12 -5.16 10.52 -6.47
N PRO A 13 -4.38 11.31 -7.24
CA PRO A 13 -4.03 10.95 -8.60
C PRO A 13 -3.27 9.63 -8.63
N LEU A 14 -3.64 8.75 -9.56
CA LEU A 14 -3.05 7.43 -9.78
C LEU A 14 -3.21 6.46 -8.59
N ASN A 15 -3.92 6.83 -7.53
CA ASN A 15 -3.98 6.08 -6.27
C ASN A 15 -5.35 6.25 -5.58
N ASP A 16 -6.45 6.20 -6.30
CA ASP A 16 -7.82 6.40 -5.78
C ASP A 16 -8.59 5.11 -5.49
N ALA A 17 -7.98 3.93 -5.70
CA ALA A 17 -8.60 2.63 -5.48
C ALA A 17 -9.18 2.47 -4.06
N MET A 18 -10.41 1.93 -3.98
CA MET A 18 -11.12 1.61 -2.74
C MET A 18 -11.61 0.15 -2.75
N PRO A 19 -10.70 -0.84 -2.66
CA PRO A 19 -11.06 -2.25 -2.67
C PRO A 19 -11.67 -2.68 -1.33
N ARG A 20 -12.31 -3.86 -1.30
CA ARG A 20 -12.71 -4.50 -0.06
C ARG A 20 -11.50 -5.18 0.57
N ILE A 21 -11.09 -4.69 1.74
CA ILE A 21 -9.95 -5.24 2.48
C ILE A 21 -10.47 -5.99 3.71
N GLU A 22 -10.05 -7.23 3.88
CA GLU A 22 -10.36 -8.07 5.03
C GLU A 22 -9.08 -8.59 5.68
N VAL A 23 -9.07 -8.65 7.02
CA VAL A 23 -7.93 -9.15 7.79
C VAL A 23 -8.43 -10.25 8.72
N ASP A 24 -7.84 -11.43 8.60
CA ASP A 24 -8.08 -12.52 9.53
C ASP A 24 -7.37 -12.23 10.87
N PRO A 25 -8.08 -12.20 12.01
CA PRO A 25 -7.53 -11.74 13.28
C PRO A 25 -6.52 -12.71 13.91
N ASP A 26 -6.58 -13.99 13.58
CA ASP A 26 -5.75 -15.03 14.19
C ASP A 26 -4.47 -15.26 13.37
N THR A 27 -4.56 -15.21 12.05
CA THR A 27 -3.46 -15.48 11.12
C THR A 27 -2.83 -14.22 10.51
N PHE A 28 -3.49 -13.06 10.67
CA PHE A 28 -3.15 -11.80 10.00
C PHE A 28 -3.12 -11.88 8.47
N THR A 29 -3.79 -12.89 7.90
CA THR A 29 -3.94 -13.01 6.44
C THR A 29 -4.77 -11.85 5.93
N VAL A 30 -4.23 -11.11 4.96
CA VAL A 30 -4.93 -10.00 4.29
C VAL A 30 -5.56 -10.50 3.00
N ARG A 31 -6.83 -10.16 2.78
CA ARG A 31 -7.53 -10.39 1.51
C ARG A 31 -7.95 -9.07 0.89
N ILE A 32 -7.73 -8.94 -0.42
CA ILE A 32 -8.16 -7.80 -1.23
C ILE A 32 -9.12 -8.35 -2.27
N ASP A 33 -10.37 -7.88 -2.25
CA ASP A 33 -11.45 -8.34 -3.13
C ASP A 33 -11.61 -9.88 -3.17
N GLY A 34 -11.35 -10.52 -2.02
CA GLY A 34 -11.48 -11.97 -1.81
C GLY A 34 -10.19 -12.77 -2.05
N GLU A 35 -9.19 -12.18 -2.69
CA GLU A 35 -7.90 -12.81 -2.99
C GLU A 35 -6.89 -12.58 -1.88
N VAL A 36 -6.13 -13.61 -1.50
CA VAL A 36 -5.07 -13.47 -0.48
C VAL A 36 -3.94 -12.63 -1.06
N TRP A 37 -3.56 -11.57 -0.35
CA TRP A 37 -2.44 -10.73 -0.73
C TRP A 37 -1.12 -11.50 -0.52
N PRO A 38 -0.31 -11.72 -1.58
CA PRO A 38 0.96 -12.40 -1.44
C PRO A 38 2.01 -11.44 -0.88
N GLU A 39 2.69 -11.82 0.20
CA GLU A 39 3.89 -11.13 0.64
C GLU A 39 5.03 -11.37 -0.36
N GLN A 40 5.70 -10.29 -0.78
CA GLN A 40 6.84 -10.37 -1.69
C GLN A 40 7.97 -9.48 -1.16
N PRO A 41 8.63 -9.89 -0.06
CA PRO A 41 9.77 -9.15 0.45
C PRO A 41 10.90 -9.15 -0.58
N ALA A 42 11.34 -7.97 -0.99
CA ALA A 42 12.48 -7.82 -1.88
C ALA A 42 13.79 -8.13 -1.14
N THR A 43 14.68 -8.90 -1.77
CA THR A 43 16.00 -9.24 -1.20
C THR A 43 17.04 -8.14 -1.39
N GLU A 44 16.82 -7.24 -2.35
CA GLU A 44 17.69 -6.10 -2.67
C GLU A 44 16.88 -4.91 -3.18
N LEU A 45 17.45 -3.70 -3.09
CA LEU A 45 16.79 -2.47 -3.53
C LEU A 45 17.71 -1.67 -4.47
N PRO A 46 17.19 -1.15 -5.60
CA PRO A 46 18.01 -0.52 -6.64
C PRO A 46 18.64 0.82 -6.21
N MET A 47 18.04 1.54 -5.27
CA MET A 47 18.49 2.85 -4.79
C MET A 47 19.09 2.81 -3.37
N ALA A 48 19.73 1.69 -3.02
CA ALA A 48 20.38 1.50 -1.73
C ALA A 48 21.92 1.50 -1.89
N GLN A 49 22.56 0.35 -1.72
CA GLN A 49 24.03 0.19 -1.62
C GLN A 49 24.84 0.83 -2.76
N ARG A 50 24.27 1.01 -3.95
CA ARG A 50 24.95 1.66 -5.08
C ARG A 50 25.19 3.17 -4.90
N TYR A 51 24.44 3.84 -4.03
CA TYR A 51 24.43 5.30 -3.95
C TYR A 51 24.86 5.86 -2.59
N PHE A 52 25.04 5.00 -1.58
CA PHE A 52 25.45 5.40 -0.24
C PHE A 52 26.77 4.73 0.15
N LEU A 53 27.66 5.51 0.75
CA LEU A 53 28.98 5.03 1.17
C LEU A 53 28.93 4.25 2.49
N PHE A 54 27.89 4.46 3.31
CA PHE A 54 27.57 3.74 4.54
C PHE A 54 26.05 3.65 4.71
#